data_AF-A0A323TVR9-F1
#
_entry.id   AF-A0A323TVR9-F1
#
_cell.length_a   1.000
_cell.length_b   1.000
_cell.length_c   1.000
_cell.angle_alpha   90.00
_cell.angle_beta   90.00
_cell.angle_gamma   90.00
#
_symmetry.space_group_name_H-M   'P 1'
#
loop_
_entity.id
_entity.type
_entity.pdbx_description
1 polymer ?
#
loop_
_entity_poly.entity_id
_entity_poly.type
_entity_poly.pdbx_seq_one_letter_code
_entity_poly.pdbx_strand_id
1 'polypeptide(L)'
;MGIFFNPLTILFIIGYIYLTLFTVSNEKIIVREDYLLIQALRNNKKVLYSKKIFLNEIEKIYFKDTFGISLILDPGIINYLINSRQKFIKIETDKKVYSYGLFIEYNDFLKIDLILQAKIKEYKDKDKEIMANEVKRKKEYENKKVLVGYNGSDEKEVTMTKLKEDINEIRDNRSTFKK
;
A
#
# COMPACT_ATOMS: atom_id res chain seq x y z
N MET A 1 27.67 -47.63 9.75
CA MET A 1 26.85 -47.96 8.57
C MET A 1 26.62 -46.67 7.79
N GLY A 2 27.50 -46.35 6.83
CA GLY A 2 27.33 -45.17 5.97
C GLY A 2 26.25 -45.47 4.93
N ILE A 3 25.23 -44.61 4.85
CA ILE A 3 24.20 -44.74 3.82
C ILE A 3 24.84 -44.33 2.48
N PHE A 4 25.20 -45.30 1.65
CA PHE A 4 25.63 -45.04 0.29
C PHE A 4 24.40 -44.88 -0.59
N PHE A 5 24.06 -43.63 -0.92
CA PHE A 5 23.05 -43.37 -1.93
C PHE A 5 23.68 -43.58 -3.32
N ASN A 6 23.05 -44.43 -4.13
CA ASN A 6 23.42 -44.57 -5.54
C ASN A 6 23.25 -43.19 -6.23
N PRO A 7 24.18 -42.75 -7.09
CA PRO A 7 24.05 -41.49 -7.83
C PRO A 7 22.69 -41.32 -8.53
N LEU A 8 22.08 -42.42 -9.00
CA LEU A 8 20.72 -42.40 -9.56
C LEU A 8 19.66 -42.01 -8.51
N THR A 9 19.75 -42.57 -7.30
CA THR A 9 18.83 -42.24 -6.19
C THR A 9 19.00 -40.81 -5.70
N ILE A 10 20.23 -40.29 -5.70
CA ILE A 10 20.52 -38.89 -5.40
C ILE A 10 19.85 -37.98 -6.44
N LEU A 11 19.95 -38.32 -7.73
CA LEU A 11 19.31 -37.57 -8.81
C LEU A 11 17.77 -37.56 -8.69
N PHE A 12 17.15 -38.69 -8.34
CA PHE A 12 15.71 -38.76 -8.09
C PHE A 12 15.27 -37.95 -6.87
N ILE A 13 16.05 -37.96 -5.78
CA ILE A 13 15.76 -37.17 -4.57
C ILE A 13 15.89 -35.67 -4.88
N ILE A 14 16.96 -35.25 -5.55
CA ILE A 14 17.16 -33.87 -5.99
C ILE A 14 16.04 -33.45 -6.94
N GLY A 15 15.68 -34.30 -7.92
CA GLY A 15 14.59 -34.06 -8.85
C GLY A 15 13.23 -33.97 -8.19
N TYR A 16 12.95 -34.80 -7.17
CA TYR A 16 11.73 -34.73 -6.36
C TYR A 16 11.69 -33.46 -5.51
N ILE A 17 12.78 -33.10 -4.84
CA ILE A 17 12.91 -31.82 -4.13
C ILE A 17 12.67 -30.66 -5.11
N TYR A 18 13.25 -30.74 -6.32
CA TYR A 18 13.03 -29.77 -7.38
C TYR A 18 11.57 -29.67 -7.79
N LEU A 19 10.89 -30.79 -8.03
CA LEU A 19 9.48 -30.85 -8.38
C LEU A 19 8.62 -30.23 -7.28
N THR A 20 8.95 -30.46 -6.00
CA THR A 20 8.22 -29.89 -4.85
C THR A 20 8.49 -28.40 -4.63
N LEU A 21 9.62 -27.87 -5.10
CA LEU A 21 9.96 -26.45 -5.12
C LEU A 21 9.35 -25.74 -6.33
N PHE A 22 9.23 -26.44 -7.46
CA PHE A 22 8.60 -25.98 -8.72
C PHE A 22 7.09 -26.18 -8.77
N THR A 23 6.44 -26.62 -7.68
CA THR A 23 4.97 -26.57 -7.58
C THR A 23 4.54 -25.11 -7.59
N VAL A 24 4.26 -24.62 -8.79
CA VAL A 24 3.80 -23.28 -9.18
C VAL A 24 3.02 -22.60 -8.05
N SER A 25 3.58 -21.51 -7.53
CA SER A 25 2.87 -20.69 -6.56
C SER A 25 1.82 -19.86 -7.29
N ASN A 26 0.54 -20.20 -7.16
CA ASN A 26 -0.52 -19.37 -7.69
C ASN A 26 -0.55 -18.06 -6.91
N GLU A 27 -0.43 -16.94 -7.59
CA GLU A 27 -0.56 -15.64 -6.96
C GLU A 27 -2.03 -15.20 -6.97
N LYS A 28 -2.45 -14.54 -5.90
CA LYS A 28 -3.79 -13.98 -5.74
C LYS A 28 -3.69 -12.55 -5.25
N ILE A 29 -4.32 -11.62 -5.96
CA ILE A 29 -4.56 -10.26 -5.48
C ILE A 29 -5.99 -10.15 -4.93
N ILE A 30 -6.13 -9.62 -3.72
CA ILE A 30 -7.42 -9.37 -3.09
C ILE A 30 -7.54 -7.86 -2.89
N VAL A 31 -8.63 -7.31 -3.40
CA VAL A 31 -8.96 -5.89 -3.26
C VAL A 31 -9.89 -5.73 -2.07
N ARG A 32 -9.49 -4.94 -1.08
CA ARG A 32 -10.31 -4.54 0.08
C ARG A 32 -10.64 -3.05 -0.01
N GLU A 33 -11.33 -2.52 0.99
CA GLU A 33 -11.76 -1.12 1.01
C GLU A 33 -10.58 -0.14 1.10
N ASP A 34 -9.60 -0.45 1.96
CA ASP A 34 -8.47 0.40 2.33
C ASP A 34 -7.09 -0.18 1.94
N TYR A 35 -7.04 -1.45 1.49
CA TYR A 35 -5.79 -2.11 1.10
C TYR A 35 -5.94 -3.17 -0.01
N LEU A 36 -4.81 -3.50 -0.63
CA LEU A 36 -4.61 -4.67 -1.46
C LEU A 36 -3.86 -5.74 -0.67
N LEU A 37 -4.22 -7.00 -0.85
CA LEU A 37 -3.49 -8.15 -0.31
C LEU A 37 -2.97 -9.01 -1.44
N ILE A 38 -1.66 -9.11 -1.56
CA ILE A 38 -1.00 -10.02 -2.49
C ILE A 38 -0.66 -11.29 -1.72
N GLN A 39 -1.07 -12.44 -2.25
CA GLN A 39 -0.80 -13.74 -1.66
C GLN A 39 -0.14 -14.66 -2.68
N ALA A 40 0.90 -15.38 -2.27
CA ALA A 40 1.39 -16.54 -3.00
C ALA A 40 0.83 -17.80 -2.32
N LEU A 41 0.20 -18.66 -3.11
CA LEU A 41 -0.46 -19.88 -2.68
C LEU A 41 0.27 -21.08 -3.22
N ARG A 42 0.39 -22.14 -2.43
CA ARG A 42 0.84 -23.45 -2.94
C ARG A 42 -0.30 -24.14 -3.71
N ASN A 43 0.01 -25.18 -4.48
CA ASN A 43 -0.98 -26.00 -5.20
C ASN A 43 -2.15 -26.48 -4.31
N ASN A 44 -1.90 -26.78 -3.04
CA ASN A 44 -2.92 -27.17 -2.07
C ASN A 44 -3.71 -25.98 -1.48
N LYS A 45 -3.65 -24.79 -2.09
CA LYS A 45 -4.28 -23.53 -1.66
C LYS A 45 -3.79 -22.98 -0.32
N LYS A 46 -2.75 -23.55 0.29
CA LYS A 46 -2.14 -22.99 1.51
C LYS A 46 -1.37 -21.72 1.18
N VAL A 47 -1.58 -20.66 1.96
CA VAL A 47 -0.85 -19.38 1.84
C VAL A 47 0.61 -19.61 2.24
N LEU A 48 1.53 -19.32 1.32
CA LEU A 48 2.98 -19.37 1.53
C LEU A 48 3.51 -17.99 1.92
N TYR A 49 3.01 -16.96 1.26
CA TYR A 49 3.37 -15.56 1.49
C TYR A 49 2.13 -14.68 1.41
N SER A 50 2.08 -13.64 2.24
CA SER A 50 1.02 -12.63 2.18
C SER A 50 1.59 -11.26 2.48
N LYS A 51 1.23 -10.27 1.66
CA LYS A 51 1.63 -8.88 1.83
C LYS A 51 0.45 -7.94 1.69
N LYS A 52 0.29 -7.08 2.69
CA LYS A 52 -0.67 -5.98 2.72
C LYS A 52 -0.02 -4.72 2.14
N ILE A 53 -0.74 -4.01 1.27
CA ILE A 53 -0.36 -2.74 0.65
C ILE A 53 -1.55 -1.79 0.81
N PHE A 54 -1.39 -0.67 1.51
CA PHE A 54 -2.50 0.27 1.70
C PHE A 54 -2.74 1.11 0.45
N LEU A 55 -4.00 1.44 0.16
CA LEU A 55 -4.37 2.17 -1.07
C LEU A 55 -3.83 3.61 -1.08
N ASN A 56 -3.67 4.23 0.08
CA ASN A 56 -3.07 5.57 0.22
C ASN A 56 -1.57 5.59 -0.10
N GLU A 57 -0.87 4.48 0.10
CA GLU A 57 0.57 4.38 -0.17
C GLU A 57 0.86 4.13 -1.66
N ILE A 58 -0.14 3.76 -2.47
CA ILE A 58 0.05 3.42 -3.90
C ILE A 58 0.19 4.69 -4.73
N GLU A 59 1.36 4.85 -5.35
CA GLU A 59 1.67 5.94 -6.27
C GLU A 59 1.28 5.57 -7.70
N LYS A 60 1.69 4.37 -8.13
CA LYS A 60 1.54 3.93 -9.52
C LYS A 60 1.38 2.42 -9.62
N ILE A 61 0.52 2.00 -10.55
CA ILE A 61 0.42 0.62 -11.00
C ILE A 61 0.73 0.59 -12.49
N TYR A 62 1.59 -0.33 -12.92
CA TYR A 62 1.96 -0.44 -14.32
C TYR A 62 2.34 -1.87 -14.71
N PHE A 63 2.18 -2.18 -15.99
CA PHE A 63 2.65 -3.42 -16.57
C PHE A 63 4.14 -3.36 -16.86
N LYS A 64 4.87 -4.43 -16.53
CA LYS A 64 6.26 -4.57 -16.90
C LYS A 64 6.45 -5.89 -17.65
N ASP A 65 6.95 -5.78 -18.87
CA ASP A 65 7.46 -6.91 -19.67
C ASP A 65 8.99 -6.84 -19.61
N THR A 66 9.61 -7.80 -18.92
CA THR A 66 11.07 -7.91 -18.81
C THR A 66 11.57 -9.18 -19.47
N PHE A 67 12.64 -9.03 -20.25
CA PHE A 67 13.38 -10.11 -20.88
C PHE A 67 14.67 -10.41 -20.09
N GLY A 68 14.67 -11.44 -19.22
CA GLY A 68 15.78 -11.76 -18.28
C GLY A 68 16.12 -10.62 -17.30
N ILE A 69 16.75 -10.71 -16.12
CA ILE A 69 17.57 -11.69 -15.40
C ILE A 69 17.46 -11.32 -13.89
N SER A 70 17.14 -12.27 -12.99
CA SER A 70 17.47 -12.24 -11.52
C SER A 70 16.86 -13.50 -10.87
N LEU A 71 17.50 -14.40 -10.11
CA LEU A 71 18.80 -14.47 -9.44
C LEU A 71 19.38 -15.90 -9.57
N ILE A 72 20.72 -16.00 -9.58
CA ILE A 72 21.60 -17.08 -9.11
C ILE A 72 20.92 -18.45 -8.91
N LEU A 73 20.99 -19.38 -9.88
CA LEU A 73 20.97 -20.85 -9.73
C LEU A 73 21.02 -21.53 -11.13
N ASP A 74 21.95 -22.49 -11.28
CA ASP A 74 22.10 -23.56 -12.30
C ASP A 74 21.82 -23.29 -13.82
N PRO A 75 22.81 -23.49 -14.74
CA PRO A 75 22.69 -23.25 -16.20
C PRO A 75 21.50 -23.87 -16.95
N GLY A 76 20.93 -24.98 -16.49
CA GLY A 76 19.80 -25.62 -17.17
C GLY A 76 18.47 -24.86 -17.06
N ILE A 77 18.29 -24.08 -15.98
CA ILE A 77 17.06 -23.32 -15.68
C ILE A 77 17.18 -21.89 -16.19
N ILE A 78 18.41 -21.41 -16.20
CA ILE A 78 18.83 -20.17 -16.82
C ILE A 78 18.28 -20.08 -18.25
N ASN A 79 18.33 -21.12 -19.10
CA ASN A 79 17.80 -20.99 -20.47
C ASN A 79 16.27 -20.79 -20.55
N TYR A 80 15.49 -21.38 -19.64
CA TYR A 80 14.03 -21.21 -19.60
C TYR A 80 13.65 -19.87 -18.95
N LEU A 81 14.36 -19.45 -17.90
CA LEU A 81 14.10 -18.20 -17.17
C LEU A 81 14.68 -16.96 -17.87
N ILE A 82 15.80 -17.09 -18.59
CA ILE A 82 16.43 -16.06 -19.43
C ILE A 82 15.62 -15.81 -20.72
N ASN A 83 15.08 -16.87 -21.35
CA ASN A 83 14.30 -16.70 -22.58
C ASN A 83 12.79 -16.50 -22.34
N SER A 84 12.33 -16.58 -21.09
CA SER A 84 10.93 -16.30 -20.77
C SER A 84 10.70 -14.79 -20.63
N ARG A 85 9.75 -14.26 -21.41
CA ARG A 85 9.21 -12.90 -21.23
C ARG A 85 8.42 -12.87 -19.93
N GLN A 86 9.03 -12.40 -18.85
CA GLN A 86 8.33 -12.22 -17.60
C GLN A 86 7.45 -10.99 -17.70
N LYS A 87 6.15 -11.22 -17.54
CA LYS A 87 5.13 -10.17 -17.58
C LYS A 87 4.46 -10.14 -16.22
N PHE A 88 4.55 -9.01 -15.53
CA PHE A 88 3.93 -8.86 -14.22
C PHE A 88 3.46 -7.43 -14.00
N ILE A 89 2.53 -7.29 -13.07
CA ILE A 89 2.06 -6.01 -12.57
C ILE A 89 3.07 -5.50 -11.54
N LYS A 90 3.48 -4.25 -11.68
CA LYS A 90 4.27 -3.52 -10.68
C LYS A 90 3.35 -2.57 -9.93
N ILE A 91 3.44 -2.62 -8.61
CA ILE A 91 2.71 -1.73 -7.69
C ILE A 91 3.78 -0.95 -6.94
N GLU A 92 3.93 0.31 -7.30
CA GLU A 92 4.88 1.23 -6.71
C GLU A 92 4.20 1.99 -5.58
N THR A 93 4.81 1.92 -4.41
CA THR A 93 4.43 2.70 -3.24
C THR A 93 5.54 3.68 -2.90
N ASP A 94 5.21 4.65 -2.05
CA ASP A 94 6.13 5.60 -1.41
C ASP A 94 7.47 5.00 -0.93
N LYS A 95 7.46 3.73 -0.50
CA LYS A 95 8.60 3.03 0.11
C LYS A 95 9.21 1.98 -0.80
N LYS A 96 8.38 1.19 -1.50
CA LYS A 96 8.82 -0.07 -2.15
C LYS A 96 7.98 -0.39 -3.38
N VAL A 97 8.57 -1.18 -4.27
CA VAL A 97 7.90 -1.71 -5.45
C VAL A 97 7.57 -3.19 -5.25
N TYR A 98 6.29 -3.52 -5.36
CA TYR A 98 5.78 -4.90 -5.31
C TYR A 98 5.52 -5.42 -6.71
N SER A 99 5.54 -6.75 -6.86
CA SER A 99 5.28 -7.43 -8.14
C SER A 99 4.16 -8.44 -7.96
N TYR A 100 3.32 -8.59 -8.97
CA TYR A 100 2.20 -9.53 -8.97
C TYR A 100 1.98 -10.14 -10.35
N GLY A 101 1.74 -11.44 -10.36
CA GLY A 101 1.29 -12.25 -11.48
C GLY A 101 2.35 -12.42 -12.54
N LEU A 102 3.26 -13.36 -12.31
CA LEU A 102 4.26 -13.78 -13.28
C LEU A 102 3.57 -14.40 -14.51
N PHE A 103 3.93 -13.93 -15.71
CA PHE A 103 3.35 -14.32 -17.00
C PHE A 103 1.91 -13.85 -17.25
N ILE A 104 1.47 -12.75 -16.63
CA ILE A 104 0.18 -12.12 -16.96
C ILE A 104 0.19 -11.64 -18.42
N GLU A 105 -0.87 -11.96 -19.17
CA GLU A 105 -1.10 -11.36 -20.49
C GLU A 105 -1.49 -9.89 -20.37
N TYR A 106 -1.10 -9.07 -21.36
CA TYR A 106 -1.37 -7.64 -21.34
C TYR A 106 -2.87 -7.32 -21.28
N ASN A 107 -3.71 -8.10 -21.96
CA ASN A 107 -5.17 -7.92 -21.92
C ASN A 107 -5.76 -8.18 -20.53
N ASP A 108 -5.21 -9.14 -19.79
CA ASP A 108 -5.63 -9.41 -18.42
C ASP A 108 -5.08 -8.36 -17.45
N PHE A 109 -3.86 -7.87 -17.70
CA PHE A 109 -3.37 -6.67 -17.01
C PHE A 109 -4.33 -5.49 -17.18
N LEU A 110 -4.82 -5.19 -18.39
CA LEU A 110 -5.75 -4.07 -18.60
C LEU A 110 -7.03 -4.22 -17.77
N LYS A 111 -7.59 -5.43 -17.69
CA LYS A 111 -8.77 -5.70 -16.85
C LYS A 111 -8.47 -5.48 -15.37
N ILE A 112 -7.33 -5.98 -14.90
CA ILE A 112 -6.90 -5.83 -13.51
C ILE A 112 -6.62 -4.37 -13.19
N ASP A 113 -5.92 -3.65 -14.07
CA ASP A 113 -5.59 -2.23 -13.91
C ASP A 113 -6.87 -1.40 -13.82
N LEU A 114 -7.84 -1.60 -14.72
CA LEU A 114 -9.13 -0.91 -14.63
C LEU A 114 -9.81 -1.08 -13.26
N ILE A 115 -9.80 -2.30 -12.72
CA ILE A 115 -10.39 -2.60 -11.39
C ILE A 115 -9.60 -1.89 -10.28
N LEU A 116 -8.27 -1.98 -10.31
CA LEU A 116 -7.41 -1.38 -9.28
C LEU A 116 -7.46 0.15 -9.31
N GLN A 117 -7.42 0.76 -10.50
CA GLN A 117 -7.51 2.20 -10.69
C GLN A 117 -8.86 2.73 -10.20
N ALA A 118 -9.96 2.04 -10.53
CA ALA A 118 -11.29 2.41 -10.02
C ALA A 118 -11.32 2.38 -8.49
N LYS A 119 -10.74 1.35 -7.86
CA LYS A 119 -10.70 1.24 -6.39
C LYS A 119 -9.85 2.32 -5.74
N ILE A 120 -8.65 2.59 -6.27
CA ILE A 120 -7.76 3.63 -5.76
C ILE A 120 -8.42 5.00 -5.87
N LYS A 121 -9.11 5.27 -6.98
CA LYS A 121 -9.86 6.51 -7.16
C LYS A 121 -10.99 6.64 -6.14
N GLU A 122 -11.81 5.60 -5.98
CA GLU A 122 -12.89 5.57 -4.99
C GLU A 122 -12.37 5.87 -3.58
N TYR A 123 -11.24 5.28 -3.20
CA TYR A 123 -10.60 5.55 -1.91
C TYR A 123 -10.14 7.01 -1.78
N LYS A 124 -9.44 7.55 -2.78
CA LYS A 124 -8.94 8.93 -2.77
C LYS A 124 -10.07 9.96 -2.73
N ASP A 125 -11.20 9.68 -3.37
CA ASP A 125 -12.36 10.57 -3.36
C ASP A 125 -13.06 10.56 -2.00
N LYS A 126 -13.21 9.39 -1.37
CA LYS A 126 -13.69 9.27 0.02
C LYS A 126 -12.78 10.00 1.02
N ASP A 127 -11.47 9.86 0.88
CA ASP A 127 -10.49 10.50 1.77
C ASP A 127 -10.58 12.03 1.67
N LYS A 128 -10.71 12.57 0.45
CA LYS A 128 -10.94 14.01 0.22
C LYS A 128 -12.26 14.49 0.83
N GLU A 129 -13.32 13.70 0.72
CA GLU A 129 -14.62 14.05 1.31
C GLU A 129 -14.54 14.13 2.84
N ILE A 130 -13.88 13.16 3.48
CA ILE A 130 -13.63 13.16 4.92
C ILE A 130 -12.86 14.42 5.33
N MET A 131 -11.77 14.73 4.63
CA MET A 131 -10.98 15.94 4.90
C MET A 131 -11.79 17.23 4.73
N ALA A 132 -12.60 17.33 3.66
CA ALA A 132 -13.46 18.49 3.43
C ALA A 132 -14.50 18.67 4.53
N ASN A 133 -15.12 17.58 4.98
CA ASN A 133 -16.09 17.58 6.07
C ASN A 133 -15.45 17.95 7.42
N GLU A 134 -14.22 17.51 7.68
CA GLU A 134 -13.48 17.94 8.87
C GLU A 134 -13.18 19.44 8.86
N VAL A 135 -12.74 19.99 7.73
CA VAL A 135 -12.51 21.43 7.58
C VAL A 135 -13.81 22.21 7.77
N LYS A 136 -14.92 21.73 7.19
CA LYS A 136 -16.24 22.34 7.37
C LYS A 136 -16.68 22.35 8.83
N ARG A 137 -16.54 21.22 9.55
CA ARG A 137 -16.85 21.12 10.99
C ARG A 137 -15.98 22.05 11.84
N LYS A 138 -14.69 22.17 11.54
CA LYS A 138 -13.80 23.11 12.23
C LYS A 138 -14.25 24.56 12.04
N LYS A 139 -14.58 24.95 10.81
CA LYS A 139 -15.12 26.29 10.52
C LYS A 139 -16.46 26.55 11.21
N GLU A 140 -17.35 25.56 11.22
CA GLU A 140 -18.63 25.67 11.91
C GLU A 140 -18.46 25.83 13.43
N TYR A 141 -17.52 25.09 14.03
CA TYR A 141 -17.19 25.23 15.45
C TYR A 141 -16.56 26.59 15.76
N GLU A 142 -15.70 27.11 14.89
CA GLU A 142 -15.13 28.46 15.01
C GLU A 142 -16.18 29.56 14.89
N ASN A 143 -17.15 29.39 13.99
CA ASN A 143 -18.25 30.33 13.78
C ASN A 143 -19.35 30.22 14.85
N LYS A 144 -19.36 29.13 15.63
CA LYS A 144 -20.32 28.98 16.71
C LYS A 144 -19.99 30.00 17.80
N LYS A 145 -20.94 30.91 18.05
CA LYS A 145 -20.86 31.88 19.15
C LYS A 145 -20.99 31.12 20.48
N VAL A 146 -19.86 30.67 21.01
CA VAL A 146 -19.79 29.98 22.30
C VAL A 146 -19.58 31.03 23.39
N LEU A 147 -20.55 31.19 24.28
CA LEU A 147 -20.43 32.01 25.48
C LEU A 147 -19.42 31.34 26.43
N VAL A 148 -18.40 32.06 26.87
CA VAL A 148 -17.36 31.57 27.78
C VAL A 148 -17.46 32.15 29.19
N GLY A 149 -18.27 33.18 29.36
CA GLY A 149 -18.48 33.83 30.65
C GLY A 149 -19.01 35.25 30.46
N TYR A 150 -19.00 35.99 31.54
CA TYR A 150 -19.39 37.40 31.58
C TYR A 150 -18.22 38.22 32.09
N ASN A 151 -18.05 39.43 31.57
CA ASN A 151 -17.04 40.35 32.06
C ASN A 151 -17.42 40.82 33.49
N GLY A 152 -16.50 40.70 34.44
CA GLY A 152 -16.75 41.10 35.83
C GLY A 152 -16.94 42.60 36.05
N SER A 153 -16.65 43.43 35.05
CA SER A 153 -16.71 44.90 35.13
C SER A 153 -18.07 45.45 34.69
N ASP A 154 -18.63 44.89 33.62
CA ASP A 154 -19.83 45.39 32.95
C ASP A 154 -20.89 44.31 32.68
N GLU A 155 -20.70 43.09 33.21
CA GLU A 155 -21.57 41.92 33.09
C GLU A 155 -21.92 41.51 31.65
N LYS A 156 -21.18 41.99 30.64
CA LYS A 156 -21.43 41.63 29.25
C LYS A 156 -20.93 40.23 28.91
N GLU A 157 -21.67 39.55 28.06
CA GLU A 157 -21.31 38.24 27.50
C GLU A 157 -19.95 38.29 26.77
N VAL A 158 -19.06 37.39 27.14
CA VAL A 158 -17.78 37.16 26.45
C VAL A 158 -17.90 35.89 25.63
N THR A 159 -17.57 35.97 24.35
CA THR A 159 -17.58 34.81 23.44
C THR A 159 -16.18 34.22 23.28
N MET A 160 -16.09 32.95 22.90
CA MET A 160 -14.82 32.28 22.56
C MET A 160 -14.02 33.09 21.52
N THR A 161 -14.69 33.75 20.58
CA THR A 161 -14.06 34.57 19.53
C THR A 161 -13.39 35.79 20.14
N LYS A 162 -14.10 36.51 21.02
CA LYS A 162 -13.56 37.69 21.71
C LYS A 162 -12.39 37.32 22.62
N LEU A 163 -12.53 36.24 23.39
CA LEU A 163 -11.46 35.72 24.24
C LEU A 163 -10.20 35.34 23.43
N LYS A 164 -10.36 34.73 22.25
CA LYS A 164 -9.23 34.37 21.36
C LYS A 164 -8.53 35.61 20.80
N GLU A 165 -9.27 36.65 20.40
CA GLU A 165 -8.70 37.92 19.95
C GLU A 165 -7.85 38.55 21.05
N ASP A 166 -8.41 38.67 22.26
CA ASP A 166 -7.72 39.29 23.40
C ASP A 166 -6.43 38.51 23.76
N ILE A 167 -6.46 37.16 23.74
CA ILE A 167 -5.26 36.32 23.95
C ILE A 167 -4.22 36.54 22.85
N ASN A 168 -4.64 36.61 21.58
CA ASN A 168 -3.72 36.82 20.46
C ASN A 168 -3.07 38.21 20.53
N GLU A 169 -3.83 39.25 20.89
CA GLU A 169 -3.31 40.60 21.09
C GLU A 169 -2.24 40.64 22.20
N ILE A 170 -2.49 39.96 23.33
CA ILE A 170 -1.48 39.83 24.41
C ILE A 170 -0.23 39.08 23.91
N ARG A 171 -0.39 37.99 23.16
CA ARG A 171 0.73 37.20 22.62
C ARG A 171 1.57 38.02 21.65
N ASP A 172 0.91 38.70 20.71
CA ASP A 172 1.56 39.41 19.62
C ASP A 172 2.24 40.69 20.16
N ASN A 173 1.64 41.36 21.14
CA ASN A 173 2.29 42.44 21.89
C ASN A 173 3.50 41.95 22.69
N ARG A 174 3.51 40.72 23.23
CA ARG A 174 4.73 40.14 23.83
C ARG A 174 5.80 39.76 22.80
N SER A 175 5.41 39.46 21.56
CA SER A 175 6.35 39.06 20.51
C SER A 175 7.20 40.25 20.00
N THR A 176 6.65 41.46 20.03
CA THR A 176 7.36 42.69 19.63
C THR A 176 8.38 43.17 20.67
N PHE A 177 8.31 42.69 21.92
CA PHE A 177 9.31 42.96 22.97
C PHE A 177 10.58 42.08 22.87
N LYS A 178 10.70 41.20 21.85
CA LYS A 178 11.88 40.34 21.63
C LYS A 178 12.85 40.86 20.53
N LYS A 179 12.94 42.17 20.32
CA LYS A 179 14.03 42.78 19.54
C LYS A 179 15.06 43.44 20.44
#